data_AF-G8G233-F1
#
_entry.id   AF-G8G233-F1
#
_cell.length_a   1.000
_cell.length_b   1.000
_cell.length_c   1.000
_cell.angle_alpha   90.00
_cell.angle_beta   90.00
_cell.angle_gamma   90.00
#
_symmetry.space_group_name_H-M   'P 1'
#
loop_
_entity.id
_entity.type
_entity.pdbx_description
1 polymer ?
#
loop_
_entity_poly.entity_id
_entity_poly.type
_entity_poly.pdbx_seq_one_letter_code
_entity_poly.pdbx_strand_id
1 'polypeptide(L)'
;KKAFFKHSPADRVLVLYPYVFDAFILNFFGPLISGATLHLLPNEENKETFAIQNAIKQDRITHFSTSPRLLKTMIEQMNREDFIHVQHVVVGGEQLETDTVEKLHSLQPRIRINNEYGPTENSVVSTFHPVQSADEQITIGSPVANHQAYILGAHHQIQPIGVPGELYV
;
A
#
# COMPACT_ATOMS: atom_id res chain seq x y z
N LYS A 1 -7.24 -9.39 -9.25
CA LYS A 1 -6.87 -8.31 -8.30
C LYS A 1 -8.04 -7.81 -7.42
N LYS A 2 -9.33 -7.81 -7.84
CA LYS A 2 -10.49 -7.42 -6.98
C LYS A 2 -10.54 -8.10 -5.59
N ALA A 3 -10.27 -9.41 -5.52
CA ALA A 3 -10.28 -10.17 -4.26
C ALA A 3 -9.21 -9.74 -3.25
N PHE A 4 -8.24 -8.92 -3.68
CA PHE A 4 -7.10 -8.48 -2.89
C PHE A 4 -7.46 -7.43 -1.84
N PHE A 5 -8.10 -6.34 -2.28
CA PHE A 5 -8.41 -5.21 -1.41
C PHE A 5 -9.63 -5.43 -0.54
N LYS A 6 -10.50 -6.40 -0.92
CA LYS A 6 -11.73 -6.77 -0.20
C LYS A 6 -12.56 -5.56 0.25
N HIS A 7 -12.59 -4.51 -0.57
CA HIS A 7 -13.42 -3.35 -0.29
C HIS A 7 -14.89 -3.75 -0.22
N SER A 8 -15.62 -3.02 0.60
CA SER A 8 -17.06 -3.11 0.82
C SER A 8 -17.71 -1.75 0.54
N PRO A 9 -19.04 -1.69 0.37
CA PRO A 9 -19.74 -0.43 0.20
C PRO A 9 -19.63 0.55 1.39
N ALA A 10 -19.23 0.05 2.57
CA ALA A 10 -19.00 0.89 3.75
C ALA A 10 -17.63 1.59 3.73
N ASP A 11 -16.73 1.20 2.83
CA ASP A 11 -15.37 1.72 2.81
C ASP A 11 -15.28 3.10 2.18
N ARG A 12 -14.33 3.88 2.70
CA ARG A 12 -14.05 5.27 2.33
C ARG A 12 -12.57 5.34 2.01
N VAL A 13 -12.25 5.43 0.72
CA VAL A 13 -10.89 5.23 0.21
C VAL A 13 -10.33 6.56 -0.28
N LEU A 14 -9.23 6.99 0.34
CA LEU A 14 -8.48 8.17 -0.08
C LEU A 14 -7.44 7.77 -1.14
N VAL A 15 -7.50 8.43 -2.30
CA VAL A 15 -6.57 8.15 -3.42
C VAL A 15 -5.42 9.15 -3.39
N LEU A 16 -4.23 8.69 -2.99
CA LEU A 16 -3.04 9.55 -2.91
C LEU A 16 -2.08 9.43 -4.10
N TYR A 17 -2.20 8.37 -4.90
CA TYR A 17 -1.39 8.23 -6.12
C TYR A 17 -1.88 9.18 -7.22
N PRO A 18 -0.99 9.98 -7.83
CA PRO A 18 -1.35 10.80 -8.98
C PRO A 18 -1.78 9.94 -10.17
N TYR A 19 -2.71 10.45 -10.99
CA TYR A 19 -3.26 9.72 -12.15
C TYR A 19 -2.23 9.32 -13.21
N VAL A 20 -1.06 9.96 -13.21
CA VAL A 20 0.07 9.66 -14.11
C VAL A 20 0.88 8.44 -13.68
N PHE A 21 0.66 7.92 -12.47
CA PHE A 21 1.24 6.66 -12.01
C PHE A 21 0.23 5.52 -12.14
N ASP A 22 0.71 4.36 -12.54
CA ASP A 22 -0.08 3.13 -12.71
C ASP A 22 -0.84 2.71 -11.43
N ALA A 23 -0.25 2.93 -10.25
CA ALA A 23 -0.86 2.72 -8.94
C ALA A 23 -2.22 3.42 -8.78
N PHE A 24 -2.45 4.53 -9.48
CA PHE A 24 -3.76 5.18 -9.51
C PHE A 24 -4.86 4.23 -10.01
N ILE A 25 -4.61 3.44 -11.05
CA ILE A 25 -5.63 2.59 -11.68
C ILE A 25 -6.23 1.63 -10.65
N LEU A 26 -5.39 0.96 -9.87
CA LEU A 26 -5.85 -0.02 -8.90
C LEU A 26 -6.57 0.64 -7.71
N ASN A 27 -6.05 1.77 -7.25
CA ASN A 27 -6.57 2.51 -6.11
C ASN A 27 -7.80 3.37 -6.42
N PHE A 28 -8.06 3.64 -7.70
CA PHE A 28 -9.25 4.32 -8.17
C PHE A 28 -10.35 3.32 -8.53
N PHE A 29 -10.07 2.37 -9.43
CA PHE A 29 -11.11 1.45 -9.92
C PHE A 29 -11.44 0.35 -8.92
N GLY A 30 -10.48 -0.13 -8.13
CA GLY A 30 -10.69 -1.20 -7.13
C GLY A 30 -11.81 -0.89 -6.12
N PRO A 31 -11.79 0.28 -5.47
CA PRO A 31 -12.89 0.73 -4.60
C PRO A 31 -14.21 0.91 -5.35
N LEU A 32 -14.21 1.57 -6.52
CA LEU A 32 -15.42 1.85 -7.29
C LEU A 32 -16.18 0.58 -7.69
N ILE A 33 -15.48 -0.43 -8.22
CA ILE A 33 -16.12 -1.70 -8.61
C ILE A 33 -16.58 -2.56 -7.40
N SER A 34 -16.28 -2.11 -6.19
CA SER A 34 -16.66 -2.74 -4.93
C SER A 34 -17.76 -1.97 -4.19
N GLY A 35 -18.21 -0.84 -4.75
CA GLY A 35 -19.25 0.02 -4.17
C GLY A 35 -18.77 0.97 -3.08
N ALA A 36 -17.46 1.04 -2.84
CA ALA A 36 -16.87 1.94 -1.85
C ALA A 36 -16.94 3.41 -2.31
N THR A 37 -16.80 4.34 -1.36
CA THR A 37 -16.72 5.78 -1.63
C THR A 37 -15.28 6.20 -1.87
N LEU A 38 -15.01 6.87 -2.99
CA LEU A 38 -13.70 7.49 -3.24
C LEU A 38 -13.64 8.92 -2.71
N HIS A 39 -12.51 9.26 -2.12
CA HIS A 39 -12.13 10.62 -1.72
C HIS A 39 -10.91 11.04 -2.52
N LEU A 40 -11.02 12.19 -3.19
CA LEU A 40 -9.98 12.75 -4.06
C LEU A 40 -9.60 14.12 -3.52
N LEU A 41 -8.30 14.33 -3.32
CA LEU A 41 -7.77 15.65 -3.01
C LEU A 41 -7.42 16.40 -4.31
N PRO A 42 -7.50 17.74 -4.30
CA PRO A 42 -6.88 18.56 -5.34
C PRO A 42 -5.39 18.21 -5.51
N ASN A 43 -4.85 18.33 -6.73
CA ASN A 43 -3.46 17.93 -7.02
C ASN A 43 -2.42 18.63 -6.13
N GLU A 44 -2.66 19.87 -5.74
CA GLU A 44 -1.77 20.66 -4.87
C GLU A 44 -1.76 20.13 -3.41
N GLU A 45 -2.87 19.54 -2.98
CA GLU A 45 -3.08 19.05 -1.62
C GLU A 45 -2.71 17.57 -1.46
N ASN A 46 -2.62 16.81 -2.56
CA ASN A 46 -2.45 15.36 -2.55
C ASN A 46 -1.06 14.87 -2.05
N LYS A 47 -0.18 15.80 -1.67
CA LYS A 47 1.12 15.53 -1.02
C LYS A 47 1.34 16.39 0.22
N GLU A 48 0.35 17.21 0.58
CA GLU A 48 0.41 18.14 1.69
C GLU A 48 -0.17 17.45 2.92
N THR A 49 0.67 17.20 3.91
CA THR A 49 0.31 16.33 5.04
C THR A 49 -0.87 16.87 5.85
N PHE A 50 -1.01 18.20 5.96
CA PHE A 50 -2.11 18.80 6.71
C PHE A 50 -3.45 18.63 5.97
N ALA A 51 -3.48 18.80 4.65
CA ALA A 51 -4.66 18.51 3.82
C ALA A 51 -5.04 17.02 3.89
N ILE A 52 -4.05 16.12 3.79
CA ILE A 52 -4.26 14.68 3.94
C ILE A 52 -4.81 14.34 5.32
N GLN A 53 -4.23 14.90 6.39
CA GLN A 53 -4.72 14.74 7.77
C GLN A 53 -6.18 15.16 7.90
N ASN A 54 -6.53 16.34 7.37
CA ASN A 54 -7.88 16.88 7.42
C ASN A 54 -8.87 15.96 6.70
N ALA A 55 -8.54 15.49 5.50
CA ALA A 55 -9.37 14.55 4.76
C ALA A 55 -9.54 13.23 5.52
N ILE A 56 -8.46 12.65 6.05
CA ILE A 56 -8.54 11.41 6.83
C ILE A 56 -9.56 11.54 7.97
N LYS A 57 -9.55 12.67 8.69
CA LYS A 57 -10.43 12.92 9.84
C LYS A 57 -11.86 13.26 9.42
N GLN A 58 -12.02 14.31 8.61
CA GLN A 58 -13.33 14.87 8.28
C GLN A 58 -14.13 13.87 7.47
N ASP A 59 -13.47 13.20 6.52
CA ASP A 59 -14.10 12.22 5.67
C ASP A 59 -14.07 10.81 6.27
N ARG A 60 -13.58 10.61 7.49
CA ARG A 60 -13.55 9.29 8.17
C ARG A 60 -12.99 8.18 7.27
N ILE A 61 -11.82 8.43 6.69
CA ILE A 61 -11.19 7.53 5.74
C ILE A 61 -10.90 6.17 6.41
N THR A 62 -11.26 5.08 5.74
CA THR A 62 -11.03 3.71 6.23
C THR A 62 -9.84 3.05 5.54
N HIS A 63 -9.56 3.43 4.30
CA HIS A 63 -8.47 2.88 3.50
C HIS A 63 -7.72 4.00 2.78
N PHE A 64 -6.41 3.88 2.67
CA PHE A 64 -5.63 4.68 1.74
C PHE A 64 -4.40 3.91 1.28
N SER A 65 -3.86 4.33 0.14
CA SER A 65 -2.66 3.74 -0.44
C SER A 65 -1.67 4.85 -0.75
N THR A 66 -0.40 4.66 -0.38
CA THR A 66 0.62 5.72 -0.44
C THR A 66 2.02 5.14 -0.57
N SER A 67 3.02 5.95 -0.88
CA SER A 67 4.41 5.47 -0.82
C SER A 67 4.89 5.36 0.63
N PRO A 68 5.81 4.43 0.94
CA PRO A 68 6.42 4.34 2.27
C PRO A 68 6.96 5.67 2.80
N ARG A 69 7.59 6.48 1.93
CA ARG A 69 8.10 7.80 2.30
C ARG A 69 7.01 8.77 2.73
N LEU A 70 5.89 8.86 1.99
CA LEU A 70 4.79 9.74 2.37
C LEU A 70 4.10 9.22 3.64
N LEU A 71 3.93 7.90 3.80
CA LEU A 71 3.43 7.31 5.05
C LEU A 71 4.29 7.73 6.25
N LYS A 72 5.63 7.68 6.11
CA LYS A 72 6.56 8.10 7.16
C LYS A 72 6.35 9.57 7.54
N THR A 73 6.24 10.47 6.56
CA THR A 73 5.94 11.89 6.83
C THR A 73 4.58 12.07 7.53
N MET A 74 3.56 11.30 7.14
CA MET A 74 2.24 11.35 7.77
C MET A 74 2.30 10.96 9.25
N ILE A 75 2.92 9.81 9.59
CA ILE A 75 2.95 9.31 10.98
C ILE A 75 3.89 10.10 11.90
N GLU A 76 4.79 10.92 11.35
CA GLU A 76 5.60 11.87 12.11
C GLU A 76 4.80 13.11 12.53
N GLN A 77 3.79 13.51 11.75
CA GLN A 77 3.02 14.75 11.95
C GLN A 77 1.61 14.51 12.50
N MET A 78 1.10 13.29 12.38
CA MET A 78 -0.23 12.90 12.83
C MET A 78 -0.20 12.13 14.15
N ASN A 79 -1.34 12.07 14.83
CA ASN A 79 -1.55 11.38 16.10
C ASN A 79 -2.55 10.22 15.97
N ARG A 80 -2.81 9.54 17.09
CA ARG A 80 -3.70 8.37 17.15
C ARG A 80 -5.12 8.69 16.71
N GLU A 81 -5.64 9.86 17.10
CA GLU A 81 -7.00 10.30 16.80
C GLU A 81 -7.21 10.52 15.31
N ASP A 82 -6.15 10.93 14.59
CA ASP A 82 -6.21 11.11 13.14
C ASP A 82 -6.44 9.77 12.42
N PHE A 83 -5.89 8.67 12.93
CA PHE A 83 -6.02 7.33 12.33
C PHE A 83 -7.17 6.49 12.89
N ILE A 84 -8.10 7.07 13.67
CA ILE A 84 -9.10 6.29 14.42
C ILE A 84 -10.04 5.45 13.54
N HIS A 85 -10.33 5.93 12.33
CA HIS A 85 -11.19 5.25 11.35
C HIS A 85 -10.42 4.38 10.35
N VAL A 86 -9.10 4.55 10.26
CA VAL A 86 -8.26 3.84 9.29
C VAL A 86 -8.14 2.37 9.70
N GLN A 87 -8.42 1.48 8.76
CA GLN A 87 -8.43 0.04 8.93
C GLN A 87 -7.32 -0.65 8.13
N HIS A 88 -6.92 -0.04 7.02
CA HIS A 88 -5.99 -0.64 6.08
C HIS A 88 -5.18 0.43 5.35
N VAL A 89 -3.87 0.25 5.36
CA VAL A 89 -2.91 1.06 4.62
C VAL A 89 -2.19 0.15 3.63
N VAL A 90 -2.14 0.57 2.37
CA VAL A 90 -1.36 -0.12 1.34
C VAL A 90 -0.16 0.76 1.02
N VAL A 91 1.01 0.15 0.92
CA VAL A 91 2.23 0.82 0.50
C VAL A 91 2.90 0.07 -0.63
N GLY A 92 3.61 0.79 -1.49
CA GLY A 92 4.37 0.19 -2.58
C GLY A 92 5.20 1.22 -3.35
N GLY A 93 6.09 0.71 -4.20
CA GLY A 93 7.00 1.50 -5.03
C GLY A 93 8.31 1.91 -4.36
N GLU A 94 8.46 1.72 -3.05
CA GLU A 94 9.70 1.93 -2.30
C GLU A 94 9.86 0.83 -1.24
N GLN A 95 11.04 0.73 -0.63
CA GLN A 95 11.24 -0.15 0.52
C GLN A 95 10.43 0.36 1.72
N LEU A 96 9.63 -0.52 2.33
CA LEU A 96 8.96 -0.24 3.60
C LEU A 96 9.91 -0.58 4.76
N GLU A 97 10.21 0.42 5.57
CA GLU A 97 11.11 0.29 6.72
C GLU A 97 10.36 -0.16 7.98
N THR A 98 11.03 -0.95 8.82
CA THR A 98 10.48 -1.46 10.08
C THR A 98 10.05 -0.34 11.03
N ASP A 99 10.82 0.75 11.11
CA ASP A 99 10.53 1.91 11.95
C ASP A 99 9.16 2.56 11.63
N THR A 100 8.78 2.53 10.35
CA THR A 100 7.54 3.11 9.84
C THR A 100 6.35 2.24 10.26
N VAL A 101 6.52 0.91 10.24
CA VAL A 101 5.53 -0.05 10.74
C VAL A 101 5.35 0.09 12.25
N GLU A 102 6.44 0.09 13.02
CA GLU A 102 6.42 0.27 14.47
C GLU A 102 5.68 1.56 14.85
N LYS A 103 6.04 2.67 14.20
CA LYS A 103 5.43 3.97 14.49
C LYS A 103 3.95 3.96 14.13
N LEU A 104 3.54 3.42 12.98
CA LEU A 104 2.12 3.35 12.62
C LEU A 104 1.32 2.49 13.62
N HIS A 105 1.85 1.33 14.01
CA HIS A 105 1.21 0.46 15.00
C HIS A 105 1.18 1.06 16.41
N SER A 106 2.18 1.87 16.79
CA SER A 106 2.15 2.62 18.06
C SER A 106 1.01 3.65 18.10
N LEU A 107 0.66 4.24 16.95
CA LEU A 107 -0.49 5.13 16.81
C LEU A 107 -1.80 4.32 16.81
N GLN A 108 -1.90 3.29 15.95
CA GLN A 108 -3.08 2.45 15.82
C GLN A 108 -2.71 0.97 15.54
N PRO A 109 -2.72 0.09 16.56
CA PRO A 109 -2.22 -1.29 16.43
C PRO A 109 -3.12 -2.22 15.60
N ARG A 110 -4.33 -1.78 15.26
CA ARG A 110 -5.28 -2.58 14.45
C ARG A 110 -5.21 -2.28 12.96
N ILE A 111 -4.40 -1.31 12.53
CA ILE A 111 -4.24 -1.03 11.11
C ILE A 111 -3.53 -2.20 10.45
N ARG A 112 -4.18 -2.76 9.43
CA ARG A 112 -3.54 -3.72 8.53
C ARG A 112 -2.65 -2.96 7.56
N ILE A 113 -1.48 -3.51 7.27
CA ILE A 113 -0.55 -2.92 6.30
C ILE A 113 -0.29 -3.98 5.23
N ASN A 114 -0.43 -3.62 3.96
CA ASN A 114 0.02 -4.43 2.85
C ASN A 114 1.18 -3.74 2.14
N ASN A 115 2.33 -4.41 2.07
CA ASN A 115 3.45 -3.98 1.25
C ASN A 115 3.34 -4.63 -0.14
N GLU A 116 3.19 -3.83 -1.18
CA GLU A 116 2.98 -4.25 -2.56
C GLU A 116 4.21 -3.99 -3.41
N TYR A 117 4.45 -4.88 -4.36
CA TYR A 117 5.49 -4.72 -5.36
C TYR A 117 4.95 -5.11 -6.74
N GLY A 118 5.25 -4.30 -7.74
CA GLY A 118 5.03 -4.61 -9.14
C GLY A 118 5.55 -3.50 -10.04
N PRO A 119 6.18 -3.84 -11.17
CA PRO A 119 6.49 -2.87 -12.20
C PRO A 119 5.24 -2.52 -13.01
N THR A 120 5.27 -1.38 -13.70
CA THR A 120 4.17 -0.93 -14.57
C THR A 120 3.85 -1.93 -15.68
N GLU A 121 4.88 -2.57 -16.22
CA GLU A 121 4.82 -3.61 -17.24
C GLU A 121 3.99 -4.82 -16.80
N ASN A 122 3.86 -5.09 -15.49
CA ASN A 122 3.06 -6.20 -14.96
C ASN A 122 1.77 -5.75 -14.25
N SER A 123 1.20 -4.63 -14.72
CA SER A 123 -0.11 -4.13 -14.28
C SER A 123 -0.17 -3.82 -12.78
N VAL A 124 0.69 -2.91 -12.30
CA VAL A 124 0.69 -2.32 -10.95
C VAL A 124 1.26 -3.23 -9.85
N VAL A 125 0.68 -4.41 -9.62
CA VAL A 125 1.04 -5.29 -8.49
C VAL A 125 1.31 -6.71 -8.97
N SER A 126 2.51 -7.21 -8.74
CA SER A 126 2.92 -8.59 -9.00
C SER A 126 2.88 -9.44 -7.74
N THR A 127 3.39 -8.89 -6.62
CA THR A 127 3.50 -9.58 -5.34
C THR A 127 3.06 -8.69 -4.19
N PHE A 128 2.76 -9.28 -3.05
CA PHE A 128 2.45 -8.56 -1.83
C PHE A 128 2.80 -9.31 -0.56
N HIS A 129 3.04 -8.56 0.50
CA HIS A 129 3.25 -9.04 1.86
C HIS A 129 2.27 -8.36 2.83
N PRO A 130 1.34 -9.10 3.46
CA PRO A 130 0.56 -8.59 4.59
C PRO A 130 1.48 -8.45 5.80
N VAL A 131 1.81 -7.21 6.18
CA VAL A 131 2.68 -6.94 7.32
C VAL A 131 1.88 -7.13 8.62
N GLN A 132 2.23 -8.13 9.41
CA GLN A 132 1.53 -8.48 10.66
C GLN A 132 2.10 -7.78 11.88
N SER A 133 3.41 -7.58 11.93
CA SER A 133 4.11 -6.90 13.01
C SER A 133 5.40 -6.25 12.50
N ALA A 134 6.02 -5.43 13.34
CA ALA A 134 7.35 -4.90 13.06
C ALA A 134 8.47 -5.92 13.27
N ASP A 135 8.23 -6.96 14.07
CA ASP A 135 9.23 -7.98 14.41
C ASP A 135 9.49 -8.98 13.27
N GLU A 136 8.63 -9.00 12.24
CA GLU A 136 8.83 -9.85 11.08
C GLU A 136 9.68 -9.17 10.00
N GLN A 137 10.30 -9.99 9.16
CA GLN A 137 11.02 -9.51 8.00
C GLN A 137 10.04 -8.94 6.96
N ILE A 138 10.13 -7.64 6.70
CA ILE A 138 9.35 -6.99 5.64
C ILE A 138 9.92 -7.41 4.28
N THR A 139 9.09 -8.02 3.45
CA THR A 139 9.45 -8.46 2.09
C THR A 139 8.47 -7.92 1.06
N ILE A 140 8.71 -8.20 -0.22
CA ILE A 140 7.72 -8.00 -1.29
C ILE A 140 6.68 -9.14 -1.36
N GLY A 141 6.85 -10.16 -0.52
CA GLY A 141 5.91 -11.25 -0.29
C GLY A 141 5.71 -12.20 -1.47
N SER A 142 4.46 -12.61 -1.69
CA SER A 142 4.09 -13.69 -2.63
C SER A 142 3.30 -13.18 -3.83
N PRO A 143 3.33 -13.88 -4.98
CA PRO A 143 2.56 -13.49 -6.16
C PRO A 143 1.07 -13.35 -5.88
N VAL A 144 0.46 -12.32 -6.46
CA VAL A 144 -1.00 -12.20 -6.47
C VAL A 144 -1.61 -13.27 -7.40
N ALA A 145 -2.93 -13.49 -7.29
CA ALA A 145 -3.61 -14.50 -8.09
C ALA A 145 -3.30 -14.36 -9.60
N ASN A 146 -3.02 -15.49 -10.25
CA ASN A 146 -2.63 -15.61 -11.66
C ASN A 146 -1.34 -14.89 -12.05
N HIS A 147 -0.47 -14.54 -11.08
CA HIS A 147 0.89 -14.05 -11.33
C HIS A 147 1.89 -15.07 -10.80
N GLN A 148 3.11 -15.04 -11.32
CA GLN A 148 4.23 -15.86 -10.84
C GLN A 148 5.43 -14.93 -10.63
N ALA A 149 6.32 -15.32 -9.72
CA ALA A 149 7.58 -14.63 -9.50
C ALA A 149 8.69 -15.66 -9.48
N TYR A 150 9.75 -15.40 -10.23
CA TYR A 150 10.92 -16.27 -10.32
C TYR A 150 12.18 -15.50 -9.95
N ILE A 151 13.10 -16.15 -9.25
CA ILE A 151 14.44 -15.64 -8.98
C ILE A 151 15.40 -16.43 -9.86
N LEU A 152 15.97 -15.79 -10.87
CA LEU A 152 16.81 -16.44 -11.87
C LEU A 152 18.29 -16.07 -11.71
N GLY A 153 19.16 -17.04 -11.97
CA GLY A 153 20.60 -16.80 -12.10
C GLY A 153 21.00 -16.35 -13.51
N ALA A 154 22.31 -16.12 -13.69
CA ALA A 154 22.86 -15.61 -14.95
C ALA A 154 22.65 -16.50 -16.19
N HIS A 155 22.25 -17.77 -16.02
CA HIS A 155 21.92 -18.68 -17.12
C HIS A 155 20.41 -19.05 -17.15
N HIS A 156 19.56 -18.19 -16.58
CA HIS A 156 18.09 -18.31 -16.52
C HIS A 156 17.55 -19.54 -15.76
N GLN A 157 18.36 -20.17 -14.91
CA GLN A 157 17.92 -21.22 -14.00
C GLN A 157 17.35 -20.63 -12.70
N ILE A 158 16.35 -21.30 -12.11
CA ILE A 158 15.77 -20.92 -10.81
C ILE A 158 16.82 -21.06 -9.71
N GLN A 159 16.96 -20.03 -8.88
CA GLN A 159 17.87 -20.02 -7.74
C GLN A 159 17.33 -20.84 -6.55
N PRO A 160 18.20 -21.51 -5.77
CA PRO A 160 17.82 -22.07 -4.48
C PRO A 160 17.33 -20.99 -3.49
N ILE A 161 16.57 -21.42 -2.48
CA ILE A 161 16.10 -20.53 -1.41
C ILE A 161 17.29 -19.85 -0.72
N GLY A 162 17.21 -18.52 -0.59
CA GLY A 162 18.24 -17.69 0.06
C GLY A 162 19.41 -17.28 -0.85
N VAL A 163 19.46 -17.76 -2.09
CA VAL A 163 20.49 -17.37 -3.06
C VAL A 163 20.00 -16.18 -3.90
N PRO A 164 20.74 -15.06 -3.96
CA PRO A 164 20.35 -13.91 -4.78
C PRO A 164 20.28 -14.23 -6.28
N GLY A 165 19.36 -13.54 -6.97
CA GLY A 165 19.19 -13.60 -8.42
C GLY A 165 18.35 -12.44 -8.92
N GLU A 166 18.10 -12.40 -10.23
CA GLU A 166 17.24 -11.41 -10.87
C GLU A 166 15.76 -11.82 -10.75
N LEU A 167 14.89 -10.86 -10.47
CA LEU A 167 13.45 -11.09 -10.29
C LEU A 167 12.71 -10.98 -11.63
N TYR A 168 11.94 -12.01 -11.98
CA TYR A 168 11.06 -12.07 -13.15
C TYR A 168 9.61 -12.25 -12.70
N VAL A 169 8.70 -11.45 -13.28
CA VAL A 169 7.27 -11.42 -12.96
C VAL A 169 6.41 -11.34 -14.22
#